data_AF-A0A9Q4KSN3-F1
#
_entry.id   AF-A0A9Q4KSN3-F1
#
_cell.length_a   1.000
_cell.length_b   1.000
_cell.length_c   1.000
_cell.angle_alpha   90.00
_cell.angle_beta   90.00
_cell.angle_gamma   90.00
#
_symmetry.space_group_name_H-M   'P 1'
#
loop_
_entity.id
_entity.type
_entity.pdbx_description
1 polymer ?
#
loop_
_entity_poly.entity_id
_entity_poly.type
_entity_poly.pdbx_seq_one_letter_code
_entity_poly.pdbx_strand_id
1 'polypeptide(L)'
;MASSEDIFQMFDSETKKLQNLIDIADSKTDMNIHEIVETYYQVMNVSSMATMLKEQAYSEPGSLLAKIRETEKMISEKFDSSTHLKILAKISLSVQVMTKNLQSGHSDEKPKEQVESDAKLFESLRQAMSTREFVEQYGKGISHD
;
A
#
# COMPACT_ATOMS: atom_id res chain seq x y z
N MET A 1 7.22 -4.87 -30.86
CA MET A 1 5.95 -4.50 -30.22
C MET A 1 5.48 -5.73 -29.47
N ALA A 2 5.14 -5.62 -28.18
CA ALA A 2 4.48 -6.72 -27.48
C ALA A 2 3.13 -7.00 -28.14
N SER A 3 2.75 -8.26 -28.29
CA SER A 3 1.44 -8.62 -28.83
C SER A 3 0.33 -8.33 -27.82
N SER A 4 -0.92 -8.22 -28.27
CA SER A 4 -2.06 -8.03 -27.36
C SER A 4 -2.16 -9.16 -26.31
N GLU A 5 -1.83 -10.38 -26.70
CA GLU A 5 -1.76 -11.54 -25.81
C GLU A 5 -0.68 -11.38 -24.72
N ASP A 6 0.50 -10.88 -25.08
CA ASP A 6 1.58 -10.63 -24.11
C ASP A 6 1.16 -9.58 -23.05
N ILE A 7 0.42 -8.56 -23.50
CA ILE A 7 -0.08 -7.49 -22.64
C ILE A 7 -1.18 -8.03 -21.69
N PHE A 8 -2.10 -8.85 -22.20
CA PHE A 8 -3.11 -9.53 -21.38
C PHE A 8 -2.48 -10.42 -20.31
N GLN A 9 -1.50 -11.25 -20.69
CA GLN A 9 -0.81 -12.14 -19.75
C GLN A 9 -0.03 -11.35 -18.68
N MET A 10 0.59 -10.24 -19.07
CA MET A 10 1.26 -9.36 -18.12
C MET A 10 0.25 -8.80 -17.11
N PHE A 11 -0.89 -8.27 -17.57
CA PHE A 11 -1.93 -7.74 -16.68
C PHE A 11 -2.52 -8.79 -15.74
N ASP A 12 -2.77 -10.01 -16.23
CA ASP A 12 -3.26 -11.11 -15.39
C ASP A 12 -2.22 -11.50 -14.32
N SER A 13 -0.94 -11.54 -14.68
CA SER A 13 0.13 -11.83 -13.72
C SER A 13 0.26 -10.76 -12.63
N GLU A 14 0.20 -9.48 -12.99
CA GLU A 14 0.26 -8.36 -12.05
C GLU A 14 -0.99 -8.30 -11.16
N THR A 15 -2.17 -8.63 -11.71
CA THR A 15 -3.42 -8.77 -10.94
C THR A 15 -3.31 -9.89 -9.91
N LYS A 16 -2.76 -11.05 -10.27
CA LYS A 16 -2.55 -12.17 -9.34
C LYS A 16 -1.58 -11.81 -8.22
N LYS A 17 -0.48 -11.11 -8.54
CA LYS A 17 0.45 -10.60 -7.52
C LYS A 17 -0.27 -9.65 -6.56
N LEU A 18 -1.08 -8.74 -7.08
CA LEU A 18 -1.86 -7.81 -6.26
C LEU A 18 -2.83 -8.54 -5.34
N GLN A 19 -3.59 -9.51 -5.86
CA GLN A 19 -4.52 -10.31 -5.06
C GLN A 19 -3.80 -10.98 -3.89
N ASN A 20 -2.63 -11.57 -4.12
CA ASN A 20 -1.83 -12.18 -3.06
C ASN A 20 -1.38 -11.17 -2.00
N LEU A 21 -0.93 -9.98 -2.42
CA LEU A 21 -0.53 -8.92 -1.49
C LEU A 21 -1.72 -8.46 -0.62
N ILE A 22 -2.90 -8.32 -1.21
CA ILE A 22 -4.13 -7.97 -0.47
C ILE A 22 -4.49 -9.06 0.53
N ASP A 23 -4.46 -10.33 0.12
CA ASP A 23 -4.79 -11.45 1.01
C ASP A 23 -3.78 -11.58 2.18
N ILE A 24 -2.50 -11.32 1.91
CA ILE A 24 -1.46 -11.23 2.96
C ILE A 24 -1.74 -10.03 3.88
N ALA A 25 -2.03 -8.85 3.33
CA ALA A 25 -2.28 -7.65 4.11
C ALA A 25 -3.54 -7.77 5.01
N ASP A 26 -4.56 -8.49 4.53
CA ASP A 26 -5.79 -8.74 5.28
C ASP A 26 -5.61 -9.77 6.41
N SER A 27 -4.73 -10.76 6.22
CA SER A 27 -4.48 -11.83 7.20
C SER A 27 -3.36 -11.50 8.19
N LYS A 28 -2.38 -10.69 7.79
CA LYS A 28 -1.22 -10.37 8.61
C LYS A 28 -1.55 -9.28 9.62
N THR A 29 -1.27 -9.53 10.90
CA THR A 29 -1.46 -8.53 11.96
C THR A 29 -0.40 -7.45 11.94
N ASP A 30 0.82 -7.76 11.53
CA ASP A 30 1.98 -6.86 11.60
C ASP A 30 2.70 -6.75 10.25
N MET A 31 2.26 -5.80 9.41
CA MET A 31 2.94 -5.49 8.15
C MET A 31 4.04 -4.48 8.42
N ASN A 32 5.24 -4.76 7.90
CA ASN A 32 6.33 -3.81 7.95
C ASN A 32 6.15 -2.72 6.87
N ILE A 33 6.92 -1.63 6.98
CA ILE A 33 6.84 -0.49 6.06
C ILE A 33 7.07 -0.90 4.60
N HIS A 34 8.01 -1.80 4.33
CA HIS A 34 8.29 -2.25 2.96
C HIS A 34 7.07 -2.96 2.37
N GLU A 35 6.44 -3.87 3.11
CA GLU A 35 5.25 -4.60 2.67
C GLU A 35 4.06 -3.65 2.41
N ILE A 36 3.89 -2.63 3.26
CA ILE A 36 2.86 -1.60 3.06
C ILE A 36 3.14 -0.86 1.74
N VAL A 37 4.34 -0.33 1.58
CA VAL A 37 4.73 0.45 0.41
C VAL A 37 4.59 -0.36 -0.88
N GLU A 38 5.08 -1.61 -0.89
CA GLU A 38 4.95 -2.54 -2.01
C GLU A 38 3.50 -2.80 -2.39
N THR A 39 2.62 -3.03 -1.41
CA THR A 39 1.19 -3.27 -1.65
C THR A 39 0.55 -2.09 -2.36
N TYR A 40 0.76 -0.87 -1.87
CA TYR A 40 0.17 0.34 -2.49
C TYR A 40 0.75 0.62 -3.88
N TYR A 41 2.06 0.42 -4.08
CA TYR A 41 2.64 0.54 -5.42
C TYR A 41 2.04 -0.46 -6.39
N GLN A 42 1.81 -1.71 -5.96
CA GLN A 42 1.19 -2.71 -6.81
C GLN A 42 -0.26 -2.35 -7.16
N VAL A 43 -1.03 -1.81 -6.20
CA VAL A 43 -2.38 -1.30 -6.48
C VAL A 43 -2.33 -0.20 -7.54
N MET A 44 -1.48 0.82 -7.35
CA MET A 44 -1.35 1.92 -8.31
C MET A 44 -0.90 1.44 -9.69
N ASN A 45 0.03 0.50 -9.75
CA ASN A 45 0.53 -0.08 -11.00
C ASN A 45 -0.58 -0.82 -11.76
N VAL A 46 -1.29 -1.72 -11.09
CA VAL A 46 -2.38 -2.50 -11.69
C VAL A 46 -3.56 -1.60 -12.09
N SER A 47 -3.92 -0.60 -11.27
CA SER A 47 -4.95 0.39 -11.64
C SER A 47 -4.55 1.18 -12.88
N SER A 48 -3.28 1.61 -12.98
CA SER A 48 -2.79 2.33 -14.16
C SER A 48 -2.82 1.46 -15.42
N MET A 49 -2.42 0.19 -15.31
CA MET A 49 -2.53 -0.78 -16.40
C MET A 49 -4.00 -0.98 -16.82
N ALA A 50 -4.91 -1.15 -15.86
CA ALA A 50 -6.33 -1.32 -16.12
C ALA A 50 -6.89 -0.14 -16.93
N THR A 51 -6.59 1.10 -16.53
CA THR A 51 -7.00 2.31 -17.26
C THR A 51 -6.44 2.34 -18.68
N MET A 52 -5.13 2.12 -18.84
CA MET A 52 -4.48 2.11 -20.16
C MET A 52 -5.08 1.04 -21.10
N LEU A 53 -5.34 -0.16 -20.57
CA LEU A 53 -5.90 -1.25 -21.36
C LEU A 53 -7.36 -1.01 -21.72
N LYS A 54 -8.13 -0.38 -20.85
CA LYS A 54 -9.53 0.00 -21.10
C LYS A 54 -9.63 1.00 -22.25
N GLU A 55 -8.69 1.95 -22.34
CA GLU A 55 -8.58 2.90 -23.46
C GLU A 55 -8.17 2.24 -24.78
N GLN A 56 -7.43 1.13 -24.73
CA GLN A 56 -7.00 0.41 -25.94
C GLN A 56 -8.01 -0.66 -26.37
N ALA A 57 -8.94 -1.05 -25.50
CA ALA A 57 -9.87 -2.14 -25.71
C ALA A 57 -11.05 -1.85 -26.66
N TYR A 58 -11.00 -0.78 -27.46
CA TYR A 58 -12.03 -0.45 -28.47
C TYR A 58 -12.23 -1.55 -29.54
N SER A 59 -11.38 -2.57 -29.60
CA SER A 59 -11.46 -3.68 -30.57
C SER A 59 -11.11 -5.06 -29.99
N GLU A 60 -10.98 -5.19 -28.67
CA GLU A 60 -10.46 -6.38 -27.97
C GLU A 60 -11.57 -7.34 -27.47
N PRO A 61 -11.26 -8.63 -27.23
CA PRO A 61 -12.24 -9.64 -26.84
C PRO A 61 -12.84 -9.35 -25.46
N GLY A 62 -14.11 -9.72 -25.28
CA GLY A 62 -14.87 -9.50 -24.04
C GLY A 62 -14.22 -10.06 -22.76
N SER A 63 -13.22 -10.95 -22.87
CA SER A 63 -12.46 -11.49 -21.74
C SER A 63 -11.54 -10.48 -21.06
N LEU A 64 -10.84 -9.61 -21.81
CA LEU A 64 -9.94 -8.59 -21.22
C LEU A 64 -10.74 -7.55 -20.43
N LEU A 65 -11.83 -7.04 -21.02
CA LEU A 65 -12.71 -6.08 -20.33
C LEU A 65 -13.37 -6.69 -19.08
N ALA A 66 -13.75 -7.97 -19.13
CA ALA A 66 -14.27 -8.66 -17.96
C ALA A 66 -13.20 -8.76 -16.86
N LYS A 67 -11.95 -9.06 -17.23
CA LYS A 67 -10.84 -9.16 -16.27
C LYS A 67 -10.53 -7.80 -15.64
N ILE A 68 -10.47 -6.72 -16.44
CA ILE A 68 -10.28 -5.35 -15.94
C ILE A 68 -11.35 -5.01 -14.90
N ARG A 69 -12.63 -5.27 -15.19
CA ARG A 69 -13.74 -5.02 -14.25
C ARG A 69 -13.62 -5.84 -12.97
N GLU A 70 -13.22 -7.10 -13.07
CA GLU A 70 -12.98 -7.95 -11.90
C GLU A 70 -11.86 -7.37 -11.03
N THR A 71 -10.76 -6.93 -11.64
CA THR A 71 -9.64 -6.29 -10.94
C THR A 71 -10.04 -4.99 -10.28
N GLU A 72 -10.74 -4.09 -10.99
CA GLU A 72 -11.26 -2.82 -10.43
C GLU A 72 -12.18 -3.08 -9.23
N LYS A 73 -13.08 -4.05 -9.36
CA LYS A 73 -13.98 -4.46 -8.27
C LYS A 73 -13.21 -5.00 -7.07
N MET A 74 -12.19 -5.83 -7.31
CA MET A 74 -11.34 -6.40 -6.26
C MET A 74 -10.59 -5.30 -5.50
N ILE A 75 -10.04 -4.29 -6.19
CA ILE A 75 -9.38 -3.15 -5.56
C ILE A 75 -10.39 -2.36 -4.71
N SER A 76 -11.52 -1.96 -5.29
CA SER A 76 -12.53 -1.15 -4.59
C SER A 76 -13.15 -1.88 -3.39
N GLU A 77 -13.57 -3.13 -3.58
CA GLU A 77 -14.33 -3.87 -2.56
C GLU A 77 -13.45 -4.51 -1.50
N LYS A 78 -12.21 -4.88 -1.80
CA LYS A 78 -11.31 -5.48 -0.81
C LYS A 78 -10.28 -4.49 -0.29
N PHE A 79 -9.49 -3.89 -1.19
CA PHE A 79 -8.37 -3.06 -0.79
C PHE A 79 -8.86 -1.73 -0.22
N ASP A 80 -9.59 -0.93 -1.00
CA ASP A 80 -9.98 0.44 -0.61
C ASP A 80 -10.93 0.43 0.60
N SER A 81 -11.91 -0.48 0.58
CA SER A 81 -12.95 -0.53 1.62
C SER A 81 -12.48 -1.13 2.95
N SER A 82 -11.46 -1.99 2.94
CA SER A 82 -11.08 -2.79 4.11
C SER A 82 -9.58 -2.76 4.38
N THR A 83 -8.75 -3.26 3.47
CA THR A 83 -7.30 -3.40 3.71
C THR A 83 -6.63 -2.05 3.96
N HIS A 84 -6.98 -1.03 3.19
CA HIS A 84 -6.50 0.35 3.33
C HIS A 84 -6.76 0.88 4.75
N LEU A 85 -8.01 0.75 5.23
CA LEU A 85 -8.40 1.23 6.56
C LEU A 85 -7.62 0.51 7.67
N LYS A 86 -7.42 -0.80 7.54
CA LYS A 86 -6.62 -1.60 8.49
C LYS A 86 -5.17 -1.12 8.53
N ILE A 87 -4.56 -0.90 7.37
CA ILE A 87 -3.17 -0.41 7.28
C ILE A 87 -3.05 0.98 7.91
N LEU A 88 -3.96 1.90 7.56
CA LEU A 88 -3.97 3.26 8.10
C LEU A 88 -4.13 3.28 9.62
N ALA A 89 -5.04 2.47 10.17
CA ALA A 89 -5.23 2.35 11.61
C ALA A 89 -3.97 1.84 12.32
N LYS A 90 -3.34 0.79 11.78
CA LYS A 90 -2.12 0.19 12.35
C LYS A 90 -0.96 1.17 12.36
N ILE A 91 -0.69 1.84 11.25
CA ILE A 91 0.43 2.77 11.18
C ILE A 91 0.20 3.99 12.08
N SER A 92 -1.04 4.44 12.21
CA SER A 92 -1.42 5.51 13.14
C SER A 92 -1.17 5.12 14.59
N LEU A 93 -1.54 3.90 14.98
CA LEU A 93 -1.24 3.35 16.31
C LEU A 93 0.26 3.23 16.54
N SER A 94 1.02 2.74 15.55
CA SER A 94 2.48 2.62 15.62
C SER A 94 3.15 3.98 15.85
N VAL A 95 2.79 4.99 15.05
CA VAL A 95 3.25 6.39 15.22
C VAL A 95 2.90 6.92 16.61
N GLN A 96 1.69 6.65 17.11
CA GLN A 96 1.27 7.10 18.44
C GLN A 96 2.11 6.45 19.55
N VAL A 97 2.35 5.14 19.48
CA VAL A 97 3.16 4.40 20.46
C VAL A 97 4.61 4.89 20.43
N MET A 98 5.23 4.98 19.25
CA MET A 98 6.60 5.49 19.10
C MET A 98 6.75 6.91 19.63
N THR A 99 5.78 7.79 19.34
CA THR A 99 5.76 9.17 19.86
C THR A 99 5.70 9.20 21.38
N LYS A 100 4.83 8.40 22.00
CA LYS A 100 4.72 8.31 23.46
C LYS A 100 6.01 7.79 24.09
N ASN A 101 6.62 6.77 23.51
CA ASN A 101 7.87 6.20 24.01
C ASN A 101 9.00 7.25 24.03
N LEU A 102 9.15 8.00 22.93
CA LEU A 102 10.12 9.09 22.83
C LEU A 102 9.86 10.22 23.84
N GLN A 103 8.58 10.58 24.06
CA GLN A 103 8.20 11.60 25.04
C GLN A 103 8.45 11.18 26.48
N SER A 104 8.27 9.89 26.80
CA SER A 104 8.44 9.35 28.17
C SER A 104 9.90 9.19 28.61
N GLY A 105 10.85 9.24 27.68
CA GLY A 105 12.27 9.02 27.94
C GLY A 105 13.10 10.27 28.27
N HIS A 106 12.49 11.43 28.52
CA HIS A 106 13.23 12.66 28.87
C HIS A 106 13.57 12.71 30.37
N SER A 107 14.73 12.16 30.76
CA SER A 107 15.45 12.51 32.00
C SER A 107 16.72 13.28 31.67
N ASP A 108 17.11 14.22 32.54
CA ASP A 108 18.18 15.22 32.29
C ASP A 108 19.61 14.66 32.18
N GLU A 109 19.82 13.37 32.44
CA GLU A 109 21.12 12.70 32.26
C GLU A 109 20.95 11.41 31.45
N LYS A 110 21.35 11.43 30.17
CA LYS A 110 21.30 10.25 29.29
C LYS A 110 22.70 9.69 29.01
N PRO A 111 23.00 8.43 29.37
CA PRO A 111 24.21 7.75 28.90
C PRO A 111 24.23 7.61 27.37
N LYS A 112 25.43 7.51 26.77
CA LYS A 112 25.63 7.44 25.30
C LYS A 112 24.82 6.34 24.60
N GLU A 113 24.62 5.19 25.26
CA GLU A 113 23.80 4.09 24.74
C GLU A 113 22.32 4.46 24.59
N GLN A 114 21.81 5.33 25.46
CA GLN A 114 20.44 5.83 25.41
C GLN A 114 20.26 6.88 24.30
N VAL A 115 21.33 7.61 23.94
CA VAL A 115 21.33 8.54 22.80
C VAL A 115 21.25 7.80 21.46
N GLU A 116 21.98 6.68 21.31
CA GLU A 116 21.91 5.86 20.09
C GLU A 116 20.57 5.12 19.95
N SER A 117 19.98 4.64 21.06
CA SER A 117 18.65 4.03 21.05
C SER A 117 17.56 5.03 20.66
N ASP A 118 17.64 6.26 21.19
CA ASP A 118 16.69 7.32 20.88
C ASP A 118 16.80 7.74 19.40
N ALA A 119 18.02 7.83 18.86
CA ALA A 119 18.23 8.11 17.44
C ALA A 119 17.57 7.06 16.52
N LYS A 120 17.68 5.77 16.86
CA LYS A 120 17.00 4.67 16.12
C LYS A 120 15.48 4.78 16.22
N LEU A 121 14.95 5.16 17.38
CA LEU A 121 13.51 5.38 17.58
C LEU A 121 13.01 6.59 16.80
N PHE A 122 13.76 7.69 16.75
CA PHE A 122 13.42 8.85 15.92
C PHE A 122 13.40 8.51 14.43
N GLU A 123 14.38 7.75 13.94
CA GLU A 123 14.39 7.32 12.54
C GLU A 123 13.20 6.41 12.22
N SER A 124 12.90 5.45 13.10
CA SER A 124 11.73 4.57 12.95
C SER A 124 10.42 5.35 12.95
N LEU A 125 10.28 6.33 13.86
CA LEU A 125 9.13 7.23 13.90
C LEU A 125 9.02 8.06 12.62
N ARG A 126 10.13 8.60 12.11
CA ARG A 126 10.18 9.37 10.86
C ARG A 126 9.68 8.55 9.69
N GLN A 127 10.14 7.31 9.56
CA GLN A 127 9.70 6.40 8.51
C GLN A 127 8.20 6.06 8.65
N ALA A 128 7.75 5.72 9.86
CA ALA A 128 6.34 5.41 10.11
C ALA A 128 5.41 6.60 9.80
N MET A 129 5.81 7.84 10.15
CA MET A 129 5.05 9.05 9.80
C MET A 129 5.02 9.29 8.29
N SER A 130 6.16 9.15 7.62
CA SER A 130 6.24 9.32 6.16
C SER A 130 5.37 8.29 5.42
N THR A 131 5.41 7.03 5.84
CA THR A 131 4.55 5.99 5.28
C THR A 131 3.07 6.22 5.60
N ARG A 132 2.73 6.75 6.79
CA ARG A 132 1.34 7.13 7.11
C ARG A 132 0.86 8.22 6.15
N GLU A 133 1.65 9.26 5.94
CA GLU A 133 1.31 10.33 5.01
C GLU A 133 1.11 9.79 3.59
N PHE A 134 2.00 8.93 3.10
CA PHE A 134 1.85 8.26 1.81
C PHE A 134 0.51 7.51 1.70
N VAL A 135 0.15 6.73 2.72
CA VAL A 135 -1.14 6.00 2.76
C VAL A 135 -2.33 6.95 2.80
N GLU A 136 -2.27 8.03 3.58
CA GLU A 136 -3.34 9.04 3.64
C GLU A 136 -3.55 9.74 2.29
N GLN A 137 -2.46 10.06 1.57
CA GLN A 137 -2.55 10.69 0.25
C GLN A 137 -3.21 9.77 -0.77
N TYR A 138 -2.94 8.46 -0.72
CA TYR A 138 -3.64 7.48 -1.55
C TYR A 138 -5.17 7.54 -1.32
N GLY A 139 -5.61 7.53 -0.05
CA GLY A 139 -7.03 7.61 0.28
C GLY A 139 -7.70 8.90 -0.20
N LYS A 140 -6.99 10.03 -0.13
CA LYS A 140 -7.45 11.32 -0.68
C LYS A 140 -7.57 11.27 -2.21
N GLY A 141 -6.65 10.58 -2.88
CA GLY A 141 -6.70 10.35 -4.32
C GLY A 141 -7.98 9.62 -4.75
N ILE A 142 -8.34 8.54 -4.05
CA ILE A 142 -9.59 7.79 -4.34
C ILE A 142 -10.83 8.67 -4.20
N SER A 143 -10.88 9.53 -3.18
CA SER A 143 -12.07 10.38 -2.94
C SER A 143 -12.33 11.44 -4.03
N HIS A 144 -11.42 11.60 -4.99
CA HIS A 144 -11.52 12.56 -6.10
C HIS A 144 -11.67 11.89 -7.48
N ASP A 145 -11.69 10.56 -7.55
CA ASP A 145 -12.05 9.76 -8.75
C ASP A 145 -13.54 9.37 -8.70
#